data_AF-A0A3G8X846-F1
#
_entry.id   AF-A0A3G8X846-F1
#
_cell.length_a   1.000
_cell.length_b   1.000
_cell.length_c   1.000
_cell.angle_alpha   90.00
_cell.angle_beta   90.00
_cell.angle_gamma   90.00
#
_symmetry.space_group_name_H-M   'P 1'
#
loop_
_entity.id
_entity.type
_entity.pdbx_description
1 polymer ?
#
loop_
_entity_poly.entity_id
_entity_poly.type
_entity_poly.pdbx_seq_one_letter_code
_entity_poly.pdbx_strand_id
1 'polypeptide(L)'
;MSFTVLIQSGFLKFSTKMLQFKFVEFIPEKIEKGVLYISTTFCTAIHKCVCGCGNEVVTPLSPTDWELTFDGKSVSLYPSIGNWSFECESHYFITKNRIEWSNKWSKEQVLRGRNYSIKLKEEFSENQVVEKVIVHKEISKNEKGFNLKSIALFFRRFFKTKRRHH
;
A
#
# COMPACT_ATOMS: atom_id res chain seq x y z
N MET A 1 -45.84 -40.88 -8.15
CA MET A 1 -44.37 -40.96 -7.98
C MET A 1 -43.83 -39.54 -8.00
N SER A 2 -43.58 -38.94 -6.83
CA SER A 2 -43.18 -37.53 -6.71
C SER A 2 -41.70 -37.49 -6.41
N PHE A 3 -40.88 -37.12 -7.39
CA PHE A 3 -39.45 -36.90 -7.22
C PHE A 3 -39.22 -35.48 -6.72
N THR A 4 -39.07 -35.33 -5.40
CA THR A 4 -38.59 -34.08 -4.80
C THR A 4 -37.07 -34.06 -4.91
N VAL A 5 -36.54 -33.29 -5.86
CA VAL A 5 -35.10 -33.04 -5.99
C VAL A 5 -34.68 -32.08 -4.86
N LEU A 6 -34.03 -32.61 -3.84
CA LEU A 6 -33.32 -31.81 -2.84
C LEU A 6 -32.02 -31.31 -3.46
N ILE A 7 -32.02 -30.08 -3.97
CA ILE A 7 -30.78 -29.36 -4.28
C ILE A 7 -30.19 -28.93 -2.94
N GLN A 8 -29.29 -29.76 -2.42
CA GLN A 8 -28.44 -29.43 -1.28
C GLN A 8 -27.42 -28.40 -1.77
N SER A 9 -27.74 -27.13 -1.62
CA SER A 9 -26.85 -26.00 -1.89
C SER A 9 -25.62 -26.08 -0.99
N GLY A 10 -24.57 -26.73 -1.50
CA GLY A 10 -23.24 -26.70 -0.92
C GLY A 10 -22.64 -25.31 -1.08
N PHE A 11 -22.92 -24.41 -0.15
CA PHE A 11 -22.11 -23.22 0.05
C PHE A 11 -20.73 -23.69 0.54
N LEU A 12 -19.77 -23.80 -0.39
CA LEU A 12 -18.36 -23.96 -0.08
C LEU A 12 -17.97 -22.84 0.89
N LYS A 13 -17.78 -23.18 2.16
CA LYS A 13 -17.14 -22.32 3.16
C LYS A 13 -15.68 -22.15 2.73
N PHE A 14 -15.42 -21.22 1.81
CA PHE A 14 -14.08 -20.68 1.63
C PHE A 14 -13.75 -19.88 2.88
N SER A 15 -13.06 -20.52 3.83
CA SER A 15 -12.51 -19.85 5.00
C SER A 15 -11.55 -18.77 4.51
N THR A 16 -12.04 -17.54 4.43
CA THR A 16 -11.28 -16.43 3.89
C THR A 16 -10.20 -16.08 4.92
N LYS A 17 -8.93 -16.34 4.60
CA LYS A 17 -7.83 -16.02 5.51
C LYS A 17 -7.77 -14.50 5.71
N MET A 18 -7.74 -14.09 6.97
CA MET A 18 -7.62 -12.70 7.38
C MET A 18 -6.34 -12.49 8.17
N LEU A 19 -5.79 -11.28 8.07
CA LEU A 19 -4.72 -10.80 8.94
C LEU A 19 -5.32 -9.94 10.04
N GLN A 20 -4.79 -10.08 11.25
CA GLN A 20 -4.90 -9.03 12.26
C GLN A 20 -3.92 -7.91 11.89
N PHE A 21 -4.20 -6.67 12.28
CA PHE A 21 -3.23 -5.58 12.15
C PHE A 21 -2.91 -4.99 13.52
N LYS A 22 -1.67 -4.52 13.67
CA LYS A 22 -1.23 -3.81 14.86
C LYS A 22 -0.45 -2.58 14.43
N PHE A 23 -0.90 -1.41 14.86
CA PHE A 23 -0.09 -0.20 14.79
C PHE A 23 0.94 -0.25 15.91
N VAL A 24 2.21 -0.06 15.54
CA VAL A 24 3.35 -0.07 16.45
C VAL A 24 4.26 1.08 16.10
N GLU A 25 4.95 1.64 17.10
CA GLU A 25 5.99 2.62 16.83
C GLU A 25 7.19 1.94 16.17
N PHE A 26 7.71 0.88 16.80
CA PHE A 26 8.81 0.06 16.32
C PHE A 26 8.33 -1.33 15.92
N ILE A 27 8.81 -1.82 14.78
CA ILE A 27 8.57 -3.18 14.33
C ILE A 27 9.24 -4.16 15.31
N PRO A 28 8.53 -5.19 15.81
CA PRO A 28 9.11 -6.16 16.73
C PRO A 28 10.17 -7.01 16.01
N GLU A 29 11.18 -7.47 16.76
CA GLU A 29 12.25 -8.33 16.23
C GLU A 29 11.70 -9.65 15.66
N LYS A 30 10.61 -10.17 16.24
CA LYS A 30 9.95 -11.42 15.80
C LYS A 30 8.59 -11.12 15.19
N ILE A 31 8.48 -11.29 13.88
CA ILE A 31 7.22 -11.10 13.16
C ILE A 31 6.32 -12.34 13.29
N GLU A 32 5.15 -12.14 13.88
CA GLU A 32 4.14 -13.20 14.06
C GLU A 32 3.41 -13.56 12.74
N LYS A 33 3.04 -14.83 12.60
CA LYS A 33 2.18 -15.27 11.48
C LYS A 33 0.76 -14.73 11.68
N GLY A 34 0.16 -14.25 10.59
CA GLY A 34 -1.23 -13.75 10.63
C GLY A 34 -1.39 -12.32 11.16
N VAL A 35 -0.29 -11.60 11.42
CA VAL A 35 -0.30 -10.22 11.89
C VAL A 35 0.42 -9.31 10.89
N LEU A 36 -0.23 -8.22 10.51
CA LEU A 36 0.34 -7.10 9.77
C LEU A 36 0.75 -6.01 10.75
N TYR A 37 2.04 -5.86 10.97
CA TYR A 37 2.60 -4.78 11.77
C TYR A 37 2.74 -3.54 10.91
N ILE A 38 2.28 -2.40 11.41
CA ILE A 38 2.29 -1.14 10.70
C ILE A 38 2.96 -0.10 11.58
N SER A 39 4.05 0.48 11.10
CA SER A 39 4.66 1.67 11.70
C SER A 39 4.42 2.88 10.80
N THR A 40 3.61 3.81 11.30
CA THR A 40 3.42 5.12 10.66
C THR A 40 4.62 6.02 10.86
N THR A 41 5.37 5.86 11.96
CA THR A 41 6.62 6.60 12.23
C THR A 41 7.70 6.30 11.19
N PHE A 42 7.85 5.02 10.82
CA PHE A 42 8.83 4.58 9.83
C PHE A 42 8.24 4.33 8.45
N CYS A 43 6.97 4.72 8.23
CA CYS A 43 6.25 4.56 6.97
C CYS A 43 6.44 3.15 6.37
N THR A 44 6.18 2.10 7.15
CA THR A 44 6.37 0.72 6.70
C THR A 44 5.33 -0.21 7.29
N ALA A 45 4.96 -1.24 6.53
CA ALA A 45 4.18 -2.36 7.02
C ALA A 45 4.90 -3.68 6.73
N ILE A 46 4.81 -4.63 7.66
CA ILE A 46 5.52 -5.91 7.59
C ILE A 46 4.67 -7.05 8.14
N HIS A 47 4.73 -8.20 7.47
CA HIS A 47 4.09 -9.43 7.91
C HIS A 47 4.89 -10.65 7.45
N LYS A 48 4.61 -11.82 8.05
CA LYS A 48 5.06 -13.09 7.49
C LYS A 48 4.25 -13.43 6.24
N CYS A 49 4.94 -13.88 5.19
CA CYS A 49 4.33 -14.24 3.92
C CYS A 49 3.15 -15.21 4.12
N VAL A 50 2.00 -14.82 3.57
CA VAL A 50 0.72 -15.49 3.81
C VAL A 50 0.59 -16.85 3.12
N CYS A 51 1.53 -17.18 2.23
CA CYS A 51 1.66 -18.54 1.68
C CYS A 51 2.15 -19.56 2.72
N GLY A 52 2.82 -19.09 3.78
CA GLY A 52 3.34 -19.93 4.85
C GLY A 52 4.84 -20.23 4.80
N CYS A 53 5.58 -19.73 3.80
CA CYS A 53 7.03 -19.97 3.67
C CYS A 53 7.88 -19.37 4.81
N GLY A 54 7.33 -18.43 5.59
CA GLY A 54 8.02 -17.84 6.74
C GLY A 54 8.91 -16.62 6.43
N ASN A 55 9.03 -16.24 5.15
CA ASN A 55 9.70 -15.00 4.75
C ASN A 55 8.96 -13.77 5.27
N GLU A 56 9.70 -12.72 5.57
CA GLU A 56 9.15 -11.41 5.93
C GLU A 56 8.91 -10.58 4.68
N VAL A 57 7.70 -10.06 4.56
CA VAL A 57 7.27 -9.22 3.46
C VAL A 57 7.25 -7.79 3.99
N VAL A 58 8.11 -6.95 3.44
CA VAL A 58 8.19 -5.52 3.78
C VAL A 58 7.47 -4.73 2.70
N THR A 59 6.59 -3.83 3.12
CA THR A 59 5.81 -2.94 2.26
C THR A 59 6.01 -1.49 2.72
N PRO A 60 7.02 -0.79 2.15
CA PRO A 60 7.20 0.64 2.39
C PRO A 60 5.95 1.42 2.00
N LEU A 61 5.50 2.29 2.90
CA LEU A 61 4.34 3.14 2.73
C LEU A 61 4.77 4.49 2.17
N SER A 62 4.77 4.61 0.84
CA SER A 62 5.22 5.81 0.15
C SER A 62 4.32 6.11 -1.05
N PRO A 63 4.30 7.36 -1.56
CA PRO A 63 3.54 7.69 -2.77
C PRO A 63 3.92 6.88 -4.02
N THR A 64 5.09 6.26 -4.03
CA THR A 64 5.64 5.49 -5.16
C THR A 64 5.65 3.98 -4.94
N ASP A 65 5.29 3.51 -3.74
CA ASP A 65 5.29 2.10 -3.34
C ASP A 65 3.87 1.65 -2.96
N TRP A 66 3.63 1.30 -1.69
CA TRP A 66 2.32 0.88 -1.20
C TRP A 66 1.58 2.02 -0.48
N GLU A 67 0.29 2.11 -0.72
CA GLU A 67 -0.69 2.92 -0.01
C GLU A 67 -1.40 2.05 1.04
N LEU A 68 -1.46 2.56 2.27
CA LEU A 68 -2.25 1.97 3.34
C LEU A 68 -3.55 2.74 3.51
N THR A 69 -4.67 2.03 3.47
CA THR A 69 -5.99 2.57 3.89
C THR A 69 -6.39 1.95 5.22
N PHE A 70 -6.82 2.77 6.18
CA PHE A 70 -7.38 2.34 7.46
C PHE A 70 -8.73 3.03 7.71
N ASP A 71 -9.79 2.26 7.91
CA ASP A 71 -11.17 2.77 8.09
C ASP A 71 -11.64 2.77 9.57
N GLY A 72 -10.71 2.59 10.51
CA GLY A 72 -11.02 2.43 11.93
C GLY A 72 -11.29 0.99 12.37
N LYS A 73 -11.52 0.06 11.42
CA LYS A 73 -11.84 -1.35 11.70
C LYS A 73 -10.95 -2.34 10.95
N SER A 74 -10.48 -1.94 9.76
CA SER A 74 -9.74 -2.79 8.86
C SER A 74 -8.72 -2.02 8.06
N VAL A 75 -7.70 -2.73 7.59
CA VAL A 75 -6.64 -2.18 6.75
C VAL A 75 -6.64 -2.81 5.37
N SER A 76 -6.23 -2.03 4.38
CA SER A 76 -5.97 -2.49 3.01
C SER A 76 -4.65 -1.93 2.51
N LEU A 77 -3.94 -2.72 1.71
CA LEU A 77 -2.72 -2.30 1.01
C LEU A 77 -2.96 -2.32 -0.50
N TYR A 78 -2.49 -1.27 -1.16
CA TYR A 78 -2.55 -1.13 -2.62
C TYR A 78 -1.21 -0.58 -3.13
N PRO A 79 -0.64 -1.07 -4.25
CA PRO A 79 -1.12 -2.15 -5.11
C PRO A 79 -0.96 -3.54 -4.46
N SER A 80 -1.17 -4.60 -5.23
CA SER A 80 -0.93 -5.97 -4.77
C SER A 80 0.52 -6.20 -4.32
N ILE A 81 0.71 -7.27 -3.56
CA ILE A 81 2.00 -7.71 -3.07
C ILE A 81 2.44 -8.91 -3.92
N GLY A 82 3.45 -8.70 -4.77
CA GLY A 82 4.08 -9.74 -5.57
C GLY A 82 5.47 -10.10 -5.05
N ASN A 83 5.62 -11.27 -4.47
CA ASN A 83 6.88 -11.74 -3.88
C ASN A 83 7.77 -12.48 -4.89
N TRP A 84 8.01 -11.87 -6.04
CA TRP A 84 8.70 -12.49 -7.19
C TRP A 84 10.18 -12.81 -6.95
N SER A 85 10.76 -12.29 -5.87
CA SER A 85 12.13 -12.61 -5.45
C SER A 85 12.19 -13.76 -4.43
N PHE A 86 11.06 -14.26 -3.96
CA PHE A 86 10.99 -15.44 -3.08
C PHE A 86 10.72 -16.69 -3.91
N GLU A 87 11.19 -17.84 -3.45
CA GLU A 87 10.89 -19.13 -4.09
C GLU A 87 9.39 -19.41 -4.22
N CYS A 88 8.58 -18.92 -3.28
CA CYS A 88 7.13 -19.12 -3.31
C CYS A 88 6.40 -18.28 -4.38
N GLU A 89 7.03 -17.21 -4.89
CA GLU A 89 6.47 -16.28 -5.89
C GLU A 89 4.99 -15.90 -5.65
N SER A 90 4.61 -15.76 -4.37
CA SER A 90 3.22 -15.54 -3.97
C SER A 90 2.71 -14.18 -4.42
N HIS A 91 1.46 -14.09 -4.85
CA HIS A 91 0.83 -12.84 -5.27
C HIS A 91 -0.57 -12.70 -4.68
N TYR A 92 -0.82 -11.59 -3.99
CA TYR A 92 -2.09 -11.37 -3.30
C TYR A 92 -2.33 -9.89 -3.02
N PHE A 93 -3.58 -9.57 -2.73
CA PHE A 93 -4.01 -8.32 -2.12
C PHE A 93 -4.30 -8.52 -0.63
N ILE A 94 -4.16 -7.45 0.14
CA ILE A 94 -4.71 -7.34 1.48
C ILE A 94 -5.82 -6.30 1.41
N THR A 95 -7.08 -6.74 1.49
CA THR A 95 -8.26 -5.87 1.33
C THR A 95 -9.19 -6.07 2.53
N LYS A 96 -9.43 -5.01 3.32
CA LYS A 96 -10.25 -5.05 4.54
C LYS A 96 -9.88 -6.24 5.44
N ASN A 97 -8.58 -6.35 5.75
CA ASN A 97 -7.94 -7.46 6.49
C ASN A 97 -7.94 -8.83 5.77
N ARG A 98 -8.60 -9.00 4.62
CA ARG A 98 -8.65 -10.29 3.91
C ARG A 98 -7.49 -10.45 2.96
N ILE A 99 -7.02 -11.68 2.84
CA ILE A 99 -6.04 -12.09 1.83
C ILE A 99 -6.79 -12.55 0.59
N GLU A 100 -6.60 -11.84 -0.51
CA GLU A 100 -7.20 -12.14 -1.81
C GLU A 100 -6.10 -12.57 -2.77
N TRP A 101 -6.02 -13.86 -3.06
CA TRP A 101 -5.00 -14.41 -3.95
C TRP A 101 -5.17 -13.89 -5.38
N SER A 102 -4.04 -13.57 -6.01
CA SER A 102 -3.99 -13.12 -7.39
C SER A 102 -3.10 -14.05 -8.21
N ASN A 103 -3.31 -14.05 -9.53
CA ASN A 103 -2.57 -14.91 -10.44
C ASN A 103 -1.09 -14.53 -10.46
N LYS A 104 -0.23 -15.55 -10.56
CA LYS A 104 1.20 -15.36 -10.78
C LYS A 104 1.42 -14.55 -12.06
N TRP A 105 2.33 -13.57 -11.99
CA TRP A 105 2.71 -12.78 -13.15
C TRP A 105 3.73 -13.51 -14.02
N SER A 106 3.65 -13.30 -15.33
CA SER A 106 4.71 -13.65 -16.26
C SER A 106 5.97 -12.82 -15.99
N LYS A 107 7.12 -13.27 -16.48
CA LYS A 107 8.38 -12.52 -16.33
C LYS A 107 8.26 -11.11 -16.91
N GLU A 108 7.57 -10.96 -18.04
CA GLU A 108 7.32 -9.68 -18.71
C GLU A 108 6.41 -8.77 -17.88
N GLN A 109 5.42 -9.33 -17.19
CA GLN A 109 4.58 -8.57 -16.25
C GLN A 109 5.40 -8.09 -15.04
N VAL A 110 6.23 -8.96 -14.46
CA VAL A 110 7.14 -8.59 -13.36
C VAL A 110 8.10 -7.49 -13.76
N LEU A 111 8.73 -7.60 -14.93
CA LEU A 111 9.66 -6.59 -15.45
C LEU A 111 8.97 -5.25 -15.69
N ARG A 112 7.78 -5.26 -16.31
CA ARG A 112 6.99 -4.04 -16.50
C ARG A 112 6.63 -3.37 -15.17
N GLY A 113 6.20 -4.14 -14.18
CA GLY A 113 5.89 -3.62 -12.85
C GLY A 113 7.12 -2.97 -12.19
N ARG A 114 8.28 -3.63 -12.24
CA ARG A 114 9.54 -3.08 -11.69
C ARG A 114 9.95 -1.78 -12.39
N ASN A 115 9.91 -1.75 -13.72
CA ASN A 115 10.25 -0.54 -14.49
C ASN A 115 9.30 0.62 -14.18
N TYR A 116 8.01 0.33 -14.02
CA TYR A 116 7.03 1.33 -13.61
C TYR A 116 7.35 1.90 -12.23
N SER A 117 7.65 1.06 -11.23
CA SER A 117 8.05 1.50 -9.90
C SER A 117 9.33 2.34 -9.90
N ILE A 118 10.32 1.99 -10.72
CA ILE A 118 11.57 2.78 -10.86
C ILE A 118 11.25 4.17 -11.41
N LYS A 119 10.49 4.25 -12.51
CA LYS A 119 10.10 5.51 -13.14
C LYS A 119 9.35 6.42 -12.18
N LEU A 120 8.41 5.87 -11.40
CA LEU A 120 7.68 6.64 -10.39
C LEU A 120 8.62 7.23 -9.32
N LYS A 121 9.64 6.46 -8.88
CA LYS A 121 10.61 6.92 -7.89
C LYS A 121 11.52 8.02 -8.44
N GLU A 122 11.97 7.88 -9.68
CA GLU A 122 12.74 8.91 -10.38
C GLU A 122 11.94 10.21 -10.48
N GLU A 123 10.72 10.15 -11.04
CA GLU A 123 9.83 11.31 -11.17
C GLU A 123 9.51 11.95 -9.80
N PHE A 124 9.28 11.15 -8.76
CA PHE A 124 9.01 11.67 -7.42
C PHE A 124 10.23 12.36 -6.81
N SER A 125 11.43 11.80 -6.99
CA SER A 125 12.67 12.38 -6.49
C SER A 125 12.98 13.74 -7.14
N GLU A 126 12.78 13.86 -8.45
CA GLU A 126 12.96 15.12 -9.19
C GLU A 126 11.98 16.19 -8.73
N ASN A 127 10.70 15.82 -8.56
CA ASN A 127 9.66 16.74 -8.11
C ASN A 127 9.96 17.30 -6.70
N GLN A 128 10.47 16.47 -5.76
CA GLN A 128 10.85 16.95 -4.43
C GLN A 128 12.00 17.95 -4.45
N VAL A 129 12.95 17.80 -5.39
CA VAL A 129 14.04 18.77 -5.58
C VAL A 129 13.48 20.08 -6.12
N VAL A 130 12.62 20.02 -7.14
CA VAL A 130 12.00 21.21 -7.75
C VAL A 130 11.15 21.98 -6.74
N GLU A 131 10.30 21.29 -5.96
CA GLU A 131 9.49 21.93 -4.91
C GLU A 131 10.37 22.64 -3.87
N LYS A 132 11.42 21.99 -3.38
CA LYS A 132 12.35 22.63 -2.43
C LYS A 132 13.02 23.86 -3.03
N VAL A 133 13.44 23.80 -4.29
CA VAL A 133 14.06 24.95 -4.99
C VAL A 133 13.06 26.11 -5.16
N ILE A 134 11.81 25.82 -5.53
CA ILE A 134 10.75 26.83 -5.66
C ILE A 134 10.47 27.48 -4.31
N VAL A 135 10.27 26.69 -3.26
CA VAL A 135 10.01 27.18 -1.90
C VAL A 135 11.17 28.07 -1.42
N HIS A 136 12.43 27.64 -1.59
CA HIS A 136 13.58 28.48 -1.22
C HIS A 136 13.64 29.79 -2.02
N LYS A 137 13.32 29.76 -3.32
CA LYS A 137 13.30 30.94 -4.20
C LYS A 137 12.15 31.90 -3.90
N GLU A 138 11.02 31.42 -3.39
CA GLU A 138 9.90 32.25 -2.95
C GLU A 138 10.15 32.86 -1.56
N ILE A 139 10.76 32.10 -0.63
CA ILE A 139 11.16 32.60 0.69
C ILE A 139 12.19 33.74 0.54
N SER A 140 13.21 33.57 -0.30
CA SER A 140 14.24 34.60 -0.51
C SER A 140 13.72 35.87 -1.20
N LYS A 141 12.55 35.82 -1.84
CA LYS A 141 11.91 37.00 -2.45
C LYS A 141 10.99 37.76 -1.49
N ASN A 142 10.59 37.16 -0.37
CA ASN A 142 9.56 37.71 0.52
C ASN A 142 10.10 38.20 1.87
N GLU A 143 11.31 38.76 1.88
CA GLU A 143 11.91 39.41 3.06
C GLU A 143 11.18 40.72 3.48
N LYS A 144 10.09 41.10 2.79
CA LYS A 144 9.22 42.21 3.18
C LYS A 144 7.78 41.72 3.43
N GLY A 145 7.56 41.12 4.60
CA GLY A 145 6.24 41.01 5.24
C GLY A 145 5.49 39.70 5.03
N PHE A 146 5.55 38.82 6.04
CA PHE A 146 4.78 37.58 6.15
C PHE A 146 3.27 37.86 6.29
N ASN A 147 2.43 37.42 5.36
CA ASN A 147 0.96 37.48 5.49
C ASN A 147 0.37 36.06 5.51
N LEU A 148 -0.27 35.69 6.63
CA LEU A 148 -0.87 34.37 6.91
C LEU A 148 -1.92 33.91 5.87
N LYS A 149 -2.41 34.78 4.97
CA LYS A 149 -3.33 34.40 3.89
C LYS A 149 -2.66 33.58 2.76
N SER A 150 -1.35 33.66 2.57
CA SER A 150 -0.65 32.94 1.49
C SER A 150 -0.51 31.44 1.76
N ILE A 151 -0.35 31.04 3.02
CA ILE A 151 -0.23 29.64 3.45
C ILE A 151 -1.52 28.86 3.16
N ALA A 152 -2.68 29.48 3.41
CA ALA A 152 -3.99 28.86 3.16
C ALA A 152 -4.24 28.58 1.65
N LEU A 153 -3.66 29.37 0.74
CA LEU A 153 -3.76 29.16 -0.70
C LEU A 153 -2.88 27.99 -1.18
N PHE A 154 -1.73 27.77 -0.55
CA PHE A 154 -0.83 26.66 -0.87
C PHE A 154 -1.44 25.30 -0.51
N PHE A 155 -2.02 25.17 0.70
CA PHE A 155 -2.70 23.94 1.12
C PHE A 155 -3.96 23.63 0.31
N ARG A 156 -4.67 24.65 -0.20
CA ARG A 156 -5.89 24.45 -1.02
C ARG A 156 -5.60 23.79 -2.37
N ARG A 157 -4.35 23.82 -2.85
CA ARG A 157 -3.92 23.17 -4.10
C ARG A 157 -3.47 21.71 -3.89
N PHE A 158 -3.07 21.36 -2.66
CA PHE A 158 -2.57 20.03 -2.30
C PHE A 158 -3.67 18.94 -2.29
N PHE A 159 -4.92 19.31 -1.96
CA PHE A 159 -6.03 18.35 -1.87
C PHE A 159 -6.88 18.20 -3.14
N LYS A 160 -6.59 18.93 -4.23
CA LYS A 160 -7.45 18.95 -5.43
C LYS A 160 -7.04 17.99 -6.54
N THR A 161 -5.88 17.33 -6.43
CA THR A 161 -5.27 16.56 -7.53
C THR A 161 -5.36 15.04 -7.42
N LYS A 162 -5.99 14.46 -6.40
CA LYS A 162 -6.19 12.99 -6.29
C LYS A 162 -7.67 12.56 -6.25
N ARG A 163 -8.51 13.22 -7.06
CA ARG A 163 -9.84 12.70 -7.49
C ARG A 163 -9.93 12.79 -9.01
N ARG A 164 -9.33 11.84 -9.72
CA ARG A 164 -9.62 11.47 -11.11
C ARG A 164 -8.80 10.22 -11.39
N HIS A 165 -9.41 9.26 -12.07
CA HIS A 165 -9.01 7.85 -12.24
C HIS A 165 -9.60 6.94 -11.17
N HIS A 166 -10.93 6.90 -11.22
CA HIS A 166 -11.72 5.69 -10.98
C HIS A 166 -11.90 4.98 -12.32
#